data_AF-A0A415VAU6-F1
#
_entry.id   AF-A0A415VAU6-F1
#
_cell.length_a   1.000
_cell.length_b   1.000
_cell.length_c   1.000
_cell.angle_alpha   90.00
_cell.angle_beta   90.00
_cell.angle_gamma   90.00
#
_symmetry.space_group_name_H-M   'P 1'
#
loop_
_entity.id
_entity.type
_entity.pdbx_description
1 polymer ?
#
loop_
_entity_poly.entity_id
_entity_poly.type
_entity_poly.pdbx_seq_one_letter_code
_entity_poly.pdbx_strand_id
1 'polypeptide(L)'
;MRLTIDTTIKHGRVVGIMVNYGFGMPTRLVADGDVARWCGRLVAHYGGTKALVVLGGDKHTRDELVSAALGSVDRALLERVLFRCGSVEGDGGDELIDEAVALATDEGVDFVLAIGDADTAGFARELARRMAALDVGEDGFVPYGCIVSEGKVPAVVGAGEVPVFAIIAPELLEGIGSPLRELLGSVCAAA
;
A
#
# COMPACT_ATOMS: atom_id res chain seq x y z
N MET A 1 -27.88 -23.90 9.83
CA MET A 1 -28.64 -22.67 9.53
C MET A 1 -28.23 -22.20 8.14
N ARG A 2 -29.11 -22.29 7.14
CA ARG A 2 -28.85 -21.85 5.76
C ARG A 2 -29.47 -20.46 5.61
N LEU A 3 -28.64 -19.42 5.47
CA LEU A 3 -29.12 -18.08 5.14
C LEU A 3 -29.38 -18.04 3.64
N THR A 4 -30.65 -17.96 3.25
CA THR A 4 -31.04 -17.68 1.86
C THR A 4 -31.09 -16.15 1.72
N ILE A 5 -30.13 -15.57 1.01
CA ILE A 5 -30.13 -14.15 0.67
C ILE A 5 -30.69 -14.05 -0.75
N ASP A 6 -31.99 -13.73 -0.86
CA ASP A 6 -32.74 -13.85 -2.11
C ASP A 6 -32.54 -12.68 -3.09
N THR A 7 -31.76 -11.65 -2.76
CA THR A 7 -31.49 -10.60 -3.74
C THR A 7 -30.24 -9.80 -3.39
N THR A 8 -29.20 -9.94 -4.22
CA THR A 8 -28.05 -9.04 -4.20
C THR A 8 -27.81 -8.56 -5.63
N ILE A 9 -27.88 -7.26 -5.86
CA ILE A 9 -27.63 -6.66 -7.17
C ILE A 9 -26.12 -6.63 -7.39
N LYS A 10 -25.61 -7.47 -8.30
CA LYS A 10 -24.30 -7.28 -8.92
C LYS A 10 -24.53 -6.93 -10.39
N HIS A 11 -23.97 -5.80 -10.84
CA HIS A 11 -23.79 -5.46 -12.26
C HIS A 11 -25.08 -5.46 -13.13
N GLY A 12 -26.25 -5.16 -12.56
CA GLY A 12 -27.50 -5.11 -13.34
C GLY A 12 -27.94 -6.46 -13.95
N ARG A 13 -27.40 -7.59 -13.49
CA ARG A 13 -27.88 -8.95 -13.85
C ARG A 13 -28.22 -9.75 -12.60
N VAL A 14 -29.43 -10.30 -12.59
CA VAL A 14 -29.91 -11.20 -11.54
C VAL A 14 -29.12 -12.51 -11.64
N VAL A 15 -28.32 -12.82 -10.62
CA VAL A 15 -27.62 -14.11 -10.50
C VAL A 15 -28.47 -15.02 -9.62
N GLY A 16 -28.99 -16.11 -10.18
CA GLY A 16 -29.97 -16.98 -9.51
C GLY A 16 -29.42 -17.86 -8.38
N ILE A 17 -28.11 -17.93 -8.17
CA ILE A 17 -27.49 -18.69 -7.07
C ILE A 17 -26.26 -17.93 -6.55
N MET A 18 -26.31 -17.47 -5.31
CA MET A 18 -25.17 -16.92 -4.59
C MET A 18 -24.54 -18.03 -3.74
N VAL A 19 -23.26 -18.33 -3.96
CA VAL A 19 -22.51 -19.27 -3.12
C VAL A 19 -22.04 -18.52 -1.88
N ASN A 20 -22.06 -19.15 -0.71
CA ASN A 20 -21.51 -18.53 0.50
C ASN A 20 -20.02 -18.21 0.28
N TYR A 21 -19.67 -16.92 0.30
CA TYR A 21 -18.29 -16.44 0.25
C TYR A 21 -18.08 -15.37 1.32
N GLY A 22 -16.88 -15.34 1.91
CA GLY A 22 -16.42 -14.25 2.75
C GLY A 22 -15.54 -13.31 1.92
N PHE A 23 -15.74 -12.00 2.04
CA PHE A 23 -14.85 -10.99 1.47
C PHE A 23 -14.26 -10.16 2.61
N GLY A 24 -12.94 -10.19 2.76
CA GLY A 24 -12.21 -9.42 3.75
C GLY A 24 -11.08 -8.65 3.05
N MET A 25 -11.04 -7.34 3.25
CA MET A 25 -9.95 -6.48 2.80
C MET A 25 -9.22 -5.96 4.05
N PRO A 26 -8.06 -6.54 4.42
CA PRO A 26 -7.34 -6.11 5.62
C PRO A 26 -6.63 -4.77 5.42
N THR A 27 -6.34 -4.39 4.17
CA THR A 27 -5.77 -3.09 3.80
C THR A 27 -6.76 -1.97 4.05
N ARG A 28 -6.36 -0.97 4.84
CA ARG A 28 -7.11 0.29 4.95
C ARG A 28 -6.88 1.14 3.70
N LEU A 29 -7.94 1.36 2.93
CA LEU A 29 -7.91 2.28 1.80
C LEU A 29 -8.24 3.70 2.27
N VAL A 30 -7.41 4.66 1.88
CA VAL A 30 -7.62 6.09 2.16
C VAL A 30 -7.64 6.84 0.84
N ALA A 31 -8.77 7.47 0.56
CA ALA A 31 -8.95 8.42 -0.54
C ALA A 31 -9.37 9.76 0.08
N ASP A 32 -8.53 10.78 -0.04
CA ASP A 32 -8.71 12.10 0.57
C ASP A 32 -8.16 13.18 -0.38
N GLY A 33 -8.68 14.40 -0.33
CA GLY A 33 -8.13 15.54 -1.08
C GLY A 33 -6.75 15.98 -0.57
N ASP A 34 -6.39 15.61 0.66
CA ASP A 34 -5.09 15.87 1.29
C ASP A 34 -4.46 14.57 1.83
N VAL A 35 -4.39 13.59 0.93
CA VAL A 35 -3.95 12.20 1.15
C VAL A 35 -2.62 12.06 1.90
N ALA A 36 -1.66 12.97 1.69
CA ALA A 36 -0.33 12.88 2.27
C ALA A 36 -0.30 13.10 3.79
N ARG A 37 -1.26 13.84 4.36
CA ARG A 37 -1.33 14.16 5.81
C ARG A 37 -1.66 12.96 6.68
N TRP A 38 -2.20 11.89 6.11
CA TRP A 38 -2.53 10.68 6.85
C TRP A 38 -1.34 9.75 7.02
N CYS A 39 -0.32 9.88 6.18
CA CYS A 39 0.78 8.93 6.08
C CYS A 39 1.46 8.67 7.44
N GLY A 40 1.99 9.70 8.09
CA GLY A 40 2.68 9.53 9.38
C GLY A 40 1.75 9.01 10.48
N ARG A 41 0.48 9.42 10.49
CA ARG A 41 -0.51 8.90 11.47
C ARG A 41 -0.80 7.42 11.25
N LEU A 42 -0.84 6.98 10.00
CA LEU A 42 -1.08 5.58 9.66
C LEU A 42 0.14 4.72 10.00
N VAL A 43 1.36 5.17 9.70
CA VAL A 43 2.59 4.47 10.11
C VAL A 43 2.60 4.27 11.63
N ALA A 44 2.36 5.33 12.41
CA ALA A 44 2.28 5.24 13.86
C ALA A 44 1.13 4.34 14.34
N HIS A 45 -0.03 4.39 13.67
CA HIS A 45 -1.19 3.55 14.02
C HIS A 45 -0.92 2.06 13.87
N TYR A 46 -0.10 1.68 12.88
CA TYR A 46 0.33 0.30 12.65
C TYR A 46 1.62 -0.07 13.39
N GLY A 47 2.06 0.75 14.36
CA GLY A 47 3.15 0.44 15.28
C GLY A 47 4.54 0.81 14.79
N GLY A 48 4.68 1.46 13.64
CA GLY A 48 5.99 1.92 13.16
C GLY A 48 6.53 3.07 14.01
N THR A 49 7.82 3.03 14.33
CA THR A 49 8.57 4.08 15.03
C THR A 49 9.68 4.67 14.15
N LYS A 50 10.23 3.87 13.23
CA LYS A 50 11.23 4.29 12.24
C LYS A 50 10.91 3.69 10.87
N ALA A 51 10.60 4.58 9.92
CA ALA A 51 10.18 4.17 8.58
C ALA A 51 11.32 4.24 7.55
N LEU A 52 11.49 3.19 6.74
CA LEU A 52 12.21 3.29 5.48
C LEU A 52 11.24 3.75 4.40
N VAL A 53 11.46 4.97 3.90
CA VAL A 53 10.64 5.57 2.85
C VAL A 53 11.28 5.26 1.49
N VAL A 54 10.64 4.36 0.76
CA VAL A 54 11.03 3.97 -0.60
C VAL A 54 10.37 4.92 -1.59
N LEU A 55 11.20 5.68 -2.31
CA LEU A 55 10.77 6.61 -3.34
C LEU A 55 10.95 5.96 -4.71
N GLY A 56 9.91 6.05 -5.55
CA GLY A 56 9.98 5.66 -6.96
C GLY A 56 11.05 6.46 -7.70
N GLY A 57 11.76 5.79 -8.62
CA GLY A 57 12.83 6.39 -9.42
C GLY A 57 12.36 7.20 -10.62
N ASP A 58 11.05 7.26 -10.84
CA ASP A 58 10.45 7.89 -12.00
C ASP A 58 10.24 9.40 -11.80
N LYS A 59 10.46 10.15 -12.86
CA LYS A 59 10.30 11.62 -12.96
C LYS A 59 8.87 12.13 -12.69
N HIS A 60 7.91 11.24 -12.41
CA HIS A 60 6.50 11.58 -12.24
C HIS A 60 6.03 11.48 -10.78
N THR A 61 6.83 10.91 -9.87
CA THR A 61 6.57 11.04 -8.44
C THR A 61 6.65 12.54 -8.06
N ARG A 62 5.50 13.15 -7.79
CA ARG A 62 5.41 14.60 -7.54
C ARG A 62 6.19 14.98 -6.28
N ASP A 63 7.17 15.86 -6.42
CA ASP A 63 7.97 16.39 -5.30
C ASP A 63 7.10 16.95 -4.16
N GLU A 64 5.96 17.56 -4.51
CA GLU A 64 4.98 18.06 -3.54
C GLU A 64 4.35 16.94 -2.70
N LEU A 65 4.04 15.80 -3.32
CA LEU A 65 3.47 14.64 -2.63
C LEU A 65 4.51 14.03 -1.68
N VAL A 66 5.74 13.85 -2.16
CA VAL A 66 6.86 13.36 -1.33
C VAL A 66 7.07 14.32 -0.16
N SER A 67 7.19 15.61 -0.41
CA SER A 67 7.36 16.63 0.63
C SER A 67 6.22 16.61 1.65
N ALA A 68 4.97 16.50 1.20
CA ALA A 68 3.81 16.44 2.08
C ALA A 68 3.78 15.16 2.92
N ALA A 69 4.12 14.00 2.34
CA ALA A 69 4.16 12.72 3.03
C ALA A 69 5.29 12.68 4.05
N LEU A 70 6.50 13.09 3.68
CA LEU A 70 7.64 13.21 4.59
C LEU A 70 7.33 14.18 5.73
N GLY A 71 6.74 15.35 5.42
CA GLY A 71 6.28 16.28 6.44
C GLY A 71 5.18 15.71 7.32
N SER A 72 4.38 14.73 6.87
CA SER A 72 3.43 14.02 7.72
C SER A 72 4.12 13.04 8.66
N VAL A 73 5.16 12.34 8.20
CA VAL A 73 5.98 11.42 9.01
C VAL A 73 6.71 12.21 10.10
N ASP A 74 7.32 13.35 9.73
CA ASP A 74 8.03 14.23 10.66
C ASP A 74 7.08 14.78 11.75
N ARG A 75 5.85 15.18 11.38
CA ARG A 75 4.82 15.63 12.35
C ARG A 75 4.31 14.52 13.26
N ALA A 76 4.42 13.26 12.85
CA ALA A 76 4.09 12.11 13.67
C ALA A 76 5.22 11.72 14.64
N LEU A 77 6.34 12.47 14.63
CA LEU A 77 7.53 12.22 15.46
C LEU A 77 8.17 10.85 15.20
N LEU A 78 8.10 10.40 13.95
CA LEU A 78 8.69 9.15 13.51
C LEU A 78 10.07 9.41 12.91
N GLU A 79 11.03 8.53 13.22
CA GLU A 79 12.29 8.54 12.51
C GLU A 79 12.08 8.05 11.07
N ARG A 80 12.91 8.51 10.13
CA ARG A 80 12.84 8.04 8.75
C ARG A 80 14.18 8.02 8.04
N VAL A 81 14.33 7.01 7.19
CA VAL A 81 15.45 6.87 6.25
C VAL A 81 14.87 6.88 4.85
N LEU A 82 15.58 7.48 3.90
CA LEU A 82 15.14 7.53 2.50
C LEU A 82 15.91 6.49 1.69
N PHE A 83 15.20 5.73 0.87
CA PHE A 83 15.78 4.86 -0.15
C PHE A 83 15.15 5.22 -1.49
N ARG A 84 15.97 5.54 -2.50
CA ARG A 84 15.46 5.73 -3.87
C ARG A 84 15.65 4.44 -4.62
N CYS A 85 14.54 3.86 -5.06
CA CYS A 85 14.61 2.79 -6.03
C CYS A 85 15.09 3.40 -7.35
N GLY A 86 16.23 2.97 -7.89
CA GLY A 86 16.60 3.30 -9.27
C GLY A 86 15.55 2.75 -10.24
N SER A 87 15.51 3.26 -11.49
CA SER A 87 14.66 2.66 -12.52
C SER A 87 14.92 1.17 -12.60
N VAL A 88 13.92 0.34 -12.27
CA VAL A 88 14.02 -1.13 -12.30
C VAL A 88 13.91 -1.61 -13.75
N GLU A 89 14.81 -1.13 -14.62
CA GLU A 89 14.97 -1.63 -15.98
C GLU A 89 16.14 -2.62 -16.01
N GLY A 90 15.92 -3.86 -15.58
CA GLY A 90 16.90 -4.95 -15.71
C GLY A 90 16.87 -6.04 -14.62
N ASP A 91 17.80 -7.00 -14.73
CA ASP A 91 18.06 -8.13 -13.82
C ASP A 91 18.64 -7.70 -12.44
N GLY A 92 18.81 -6.40 -12.21
CA GLY A 92 19.39 -5.82 -10.98
C GLY A 92 18.39 -5.55 -9.85
N GLY A 93 17.14 -6.01 -9.98
CA GLY A 93 16.09 -5.79 -8.97
C GLY A 93 16.40 -6.42 -7.61
N ASP A 94 17.02 -7.61 -7.61
CA ASP A 94 17.38 -8.31 -6.37
C ASP A 94 18.54 -7.64 -5.62
N GLU A 95 19.54 -7.10 -6.33
CA GLU A 95 20.65 -6.36 -5.72
C GLU A 95 20.17 -5.09 -5.01
N LEU A 96 19.21 -4.36 -5.61
CA LEU A 96 18.61 -3.18 -4.99
C LEU A 96 17.79 -3.52 -3.75
N ILE A 97 17.06 -4.65 -3.77
CA ILE A 97 16.33 -5.11 -2.60
C ILE A 97 17.29 -5.46 -1.48
N ASP A 98 18.38 -6.17 -1.77
CA ASP A 98 19.37 -6.55 -0.75
C ASP A 98 20.06 -5.32 -0.14
N GLU A 99 20.35 -4.29 -0.93
CA GLU A 99 20.85 -3.00 -0.43
C GLU A 99 19.83 -2.32 0.50
N ALA A 100 18.55 -2.29 0.11
CA ALA A 100 17.49 -1.72 0.93
C ALA A 100 17.29 -2.50 2.25
N VAL A 101 17.38 -3.84 2.20
CA VAL A 101 17.32 -4.71 3.38
C VAL A 101 18.48 -4.43 4.33
N ALA A 102 19.70 -4.33 3.81
CA ALA A 102 20.89 -4.01 4.60
C ALA A 102 20.74 -2.65 5.29
N LEU A 103 20.34 -1.62 4.52
CA LEU A 103 20.08 -0.29 5.07
C LEU A 103 19.00 -0.29 6.15
N ALA A 104 17.88 -0.98 5.91
CA ALA A 104 16.78 -1.08 6.86
C ALA A 104 17.22 -1.76 8.17
N THR A 105 18.05 -2.80 8.06
CA THR A 105 18.57 -3.57 9.19
C THR A 105 19.56 -2.73 10.00
N ASP A 106 20.53 -2.09 9.34
CA ASP A 106 21.55 -1.27 10.00
C ASP A 106 20.95 -0.07 10.71
N GLU A 107 19.88 0.51 10.15
CA GLU A 107 19.17 1.65 10.72
C GLU A 107 18.11 1.25 11.76
N GLY A 108 17.79 -0.02 11.92
CA GLY A 108 16.75 -0.49 12.84
C GLY A 108 15.35 -0.03 12.43
N VAL A 109 15.04 -0.08 11.14
CA VAL A 109 13.72 0.26 10.58
C VAL A 109 12.70 -0.81 10.97
N ASP A 110 11.51 -0.38 11.39
CA ASP A 110 10.39 -1.26 11.75
C ASP A 110 9.16 -1.09 10.84
N PHE A 111 9.23 -0.20 9.85
CA PHE A 111 8.12 0.05 8.92
C PHE A 111 8.62 0.41 7.52
N VAL A 112 7.99 -0.12 6.47
CA VAL A 112 8.31 0.25 5.07
C VAL A 112 7.20 1.13 4.48
N LEU A 113 7.55 2.31 3.96
CA LEU A 113 6.61 3.22 3.31
C LEU A 113 6.99 3.44 1.85
N ALA A 114 6.16 2.98 0.92
CA ALA A 114 6.33 3.27 -0.50
C ALA A 114 5.65 4.60 -0.89
N ILE A 115 6.33 5.42 -1.69
CA ILE A 115 5.77 6.59 -2.36
C ILE A 115 6.16 6.54 -3.83
N GLY A 116 5.17 6.29 -4.68
CA GLY A 116 5.39 6.17 -6.12
C GLY A 116 4.29 5.38 -6.81
N ASP A 117 4.67 4.59 -7.80
CA ASP A 117 3.79 3.76 -8.61
C ASP A 117 3.62 2.33 -8.05
N ALA A 118 3.00 1.46 -8.87
CA ALA A 118 2.79 0.06 -8.54
C ALA A 118 4.11 -0.72 -8.37
N ASP A 119 5.14 -0.37 -9.13
CA ASP A 119 6.44 -1.04 -9.08
C ASP A 119 7.15 -0.69 -7.77
N THR A 120 7.07 0.57 -7.35
CA THR A 120 7.55 1.03 -6.03
C THR A 120 6.83 0.30 -4.89
N ALA A 121 5.51 0.11 -4.99
CA ALA A 121 4.75 -0.67 -4.02
C ALA A 121 5.12 -2.16 -4.02
N GLY A 122 5.42 -2.72 -5.20
CA GLY A 122 5.92 -4.09 -5.36
C GLY A 122 7.28 -4.29 -4.71
N PHE A 123 8.21 -3.34 -4.88
CA PHE A 123 9.52 -3.33 -4.24
C PHE A 123 9.39 -3.29 -2.72
N ALA A 124 8.57 -2.37 -2.19
CA ALA A 124 8.35 -2.26 -0.74
C ALA A 124 7.76 -3.54 -0.12
N ARG A 125 6.90 -4.24 -0.85
CA ARG A 125 6.36 -5.54 -0.42
C ARG A 125 7.46 -6.60 -0.29
N GLU A 126 8.30 -6.75 -1.31
CA GLU A 126 9.39 -7.75 -1.27
C GLU A 126 10.44 -7.39 -0.23
N LEU A 127 10.77 -6.10 -0.08
CA LEU A 127 11.61 -5.59 0.99
C LEU A 127 11.08 -5.95 2.39
N ALA A 128 9.81 -5.66 2.66
CA ALA A 128 9.17 -6.02 3.93
C ALA A 128 9.17 -7.55 4.16
N ARG A 129 8.97 -8.34 3.10
CA ARG A 129 9.03 -9.81 3.16
C ARG A 129 10.43 -10.31 3.53
N ARG A 130 11.49 -9.77 2.92
CA ARG A 130 12.88 -10.14 3.23
C ARG A 130 13.31 -9.68 4.63
N MET A 131 12.90 -8.48 5.04
CA MET A 131 13.14 -8.01 6.41
C MET A 131 12.48 -8.93 7.45
N ALA A 132 11.23 -9.32 7.22
CA ALA A 132 10.50 -10.25 8.08
C ALA A 132 11.21 -11.61 8.22
N ALA A 133 11.70 -12.16 7.11
CA ALA A 133 12.41 -13.43 7.10
C ALA A 133 13.72 -13.40 7.90
N LEU A 134 14.41 -12.25 7.95
CA LEU A 134 15.66 -12.06 8.69
C LEU A 134 15.45 -11.91 10.20
N ASP A 135 14.39 -11.23 10.63
CA ASP A 135 14.18 -10.88 12.05
C ASP A 135 13.49 -11.99 12.85
N VAL A 136 12.52 -12.70 12.24
CA VAL A 136 11.63 -13.63 12.96
C VAL A 136 11.46 -14.99 12.27
N GLY A 137 12.14 -15.22 11.14
CA GLY A 137 11.93 -16.40 10.28
C GLY A 137 10.68 -16.28 9.40
N GLU A 138 10.19 -17.39 8.85
CA GLU A 138 9.02 -17.42 7.92
C GLU A 138 7.71 -16.87 8.51
N ASP A 139 7.63 -16.70 9.85
CA ASP A 139 6.47 -16.14 10.56
C ASP A 139 6.62 -14.64 10.88
N GLY A 140 7.71 -14.01 10.45
CA GLY A 140 7.95 -12.59 10.67
C GLY A 140 6.97 -11.68 9.93
N PHE A 141 6.72 -10.50 10.50
CA PHE A 141 5.86 -9.50 9.87
C PHE A 141 6.47 -8.11 10.02
N VAL A 142 6.81 -7.49 8.90
CA VAL A 142 7.15 -6.07 8.83
C VAL A 142 5.99 -5.35 8.14
N PRO A 143 5.31 -4.42 8.82
CA PRO A 143 4.22 -3.68 8.21
C PRO A 143 4.75 -2.78 7.09
N TYR A 144 4.02 -2.75 5.98
CA TYR A 144 4.29 -1.81 4.91
C TYR A 144 3.02 -1.10 4.45
N GLY A 145 3.16 0.19 4.11
CA GLY A 145 2.11 1.03 3.56
C GLY A 145 2.54 1.65 2.25
N CYS A 146 1.58 2.08 1.43
CA CYS A 146 1.90 2.75 0.17
C CYS A 146 1.06 4.02 -0.06
N ILE A 147 1.70 4.99 -0.70
CA ILE A 147 1.06 6.12 -1.36
C ILE A 147 1.24 5.91 -2.85
N VAL A 148 0.13 5.62 -3.53
CA VAL A 148 0.14 5.35 -4.97
C VAL A 148 -0.20 6.65 -5.68
N SER A 149 0.82 7.26 -6.30
CA SER A 149 0.74 8.57 -6.92
C SER A 149 0.37 8.52 -8.39
N GLU A 150 0.75 7.45 -9.09
CA GLU A 150 0.44 7.23 -10.51
C GLU A 150 0.31 5.73 -10.83
N GLY A 151 -0.34 5.42 -11.97
CA GLY A 151 -0.42 4.07 -12.50
C GLY A 151 -1.58 3.23 -11.99
N LYS A 152 -1.56 1.92 -12.29
CA LYS A 152 -2.56 0.99 -11.79
C LYS A 152 -2.38 0.87 -10.28
N VAL A 153 -3.47 1.08 -9.52
CA VAL A 153 -3.51 0.72 -8.10
C VAL A 153 -3.02 -0.72 -7.97
N PRO A 154 -2.12 -1.05 -7.01
CA PRO A 154 -1.61 -2.39 -6.82
C PRO A 154 -2.79 -3.35 -6.64
N ALA A 155 -3.14 -4.03 -7.73
CA ALA A 155 -4.27 -4.92 -7.83
C ALA A 155 -3.83 -6.30 -7.35
N VAL A 156 -3.33 -6.38 -6.12
CA VAL A 156 -3.06 -7.66 -5.48
C VAL A 156 -3.92 -7.74 -4.23
N VAL A 157 -5.18 -8.09 -4.44
CA VAL A 157 -6.02 -8.68 -3.40
C VAL A 157 -5.84 -10.18 -3.54
N GLY A 158 -4.93 -10.77 -2.77
CA GLY A 158 -4.75 -12.22 -2.70
C GLY A 158 -3.29 -12.66 -2.70
N ALA A 159 -2.73 -12.74 -1.49
CA ALA A 159 -1.62 -13.62 -1.08
C ALA A 159 -1.26 -13.45 0.42
N GLY A 160 -1.99 -12.62 1.19
CA GLY A 160 -1.64 -12.31 2.59
C GLY A 160 -0.59 -11.21 2.72
N GLU A 161 0.20 -10.97 1.68
CA GLU A 161 1.21 -9.90 1.59
C GLU A 161 0.62 -8.63 0.95
N VAL A 162 -0.30 -8.01 1.65
CA VAL A 162 -0.97 -6.76 1.22
C VAL A 162 -0.59 -5.63 2.14
N PRO A 163 -0.52 -4.37 1.66
CA PRO A 163 -0.13 -3.27 2.52
C PRO A 163 -1.15 -3.11 3.64
N VAL A 164 -0.71 -2.70 4.83
CA VAL A 164 -1.61 -2.42 5.95
C VAL A 164 -2.51 -1.22 5.65
N PHE A 165 -2.03 -0.28 4.83
CA PHE A 165 -2.82 0.78 4.24
C PHE A 165 -2.35 1.12 2.82
N ALA A 166 -3.27 1.58 1.98
CA ALA A 166 -2.97 2.21 0.71
C ALA A 166 -3.67 3.56 0.60
N ILE A 167 -2.88 4.58 0.32
CA ILE A 167 -3.34 5.94 0.06
C ILE A 167 -3.39 6.11 -1.45
N ILE A 168 -4.59 6.33 -1.99
CA ILE A 168 -4.83 6.36 -3.44
C ILE A 168 -5.37 7.73 -3.82
N ALA A 169 -4.71 8.38 -4.78
CA ALA A 169 -5.22 9.61 -5.37
C ALA A 169 -6.59 9.35 -6.03
N PRO A 170 -7.61 10.20 -5.82
CA PRO A 170 -8.97 9.98 -6.34
C PRO A 170 -9.01 9.71 -7.85
N GLU A 171 -8.09 10.28 -8.60
CA GLU A 171 -7.98 10.15 -10.06
C GLU A 171 -7.55 8.74 -10.49
N LEU A 172 -6.88 7.98 -9.62
CA LEU A 172 -6.43 6.61 -9.90
C LEU A 172 -7.48 5.55 -9.56
N LEU A 173 -8.61 5.95 -8.97
CA LEU A 173 -9.72 5.05 -8.66
C LEU A 173 -10.33 4.41 -9.93
N GLU A 174 -10.13 5.02 -11.11
CA GLU A 174 -10.61 4.46 -12.38
C GLU A 174 -9.94 3.14 -12.77
N GLY A 175 -8.71 2.90 -12.30
CA GLY A 175 -7.92 1.69 -12.56
C GLY A 175 -8.19 0.53 -11.61
N ILE A 176 -9.00 0.73 -10.56
CA ILE A 176 -9.39 -0.32 -9.61
C ILE A 176 -10.47 -1.21 -10.24
N GLY A 177 -10.41 -2.53 -9.99
CA GLY A 177 -11.41 -3.49 -10.48
C GLY A 177 -12.85 -3.08 -10.15
N SER A 178 -13.79 -3.40 -11.05
CA SER A 178 -15.17 -2.89 -11.03
C SER A 178 -15.89 -3.01 -9.68
N PRO A 179 -15.79 -4.10 -8.88
CA PRO A 179 -16.54 -4.21 -7.64
C PRO A 179 -16.07 -3.21 -6.57
N LEU A 180 -14.77 -2.92 -6.55
CA LEU A 180 -14.13 -2.08 -5.52
C LEU A 180 -14.19 -0.61 -5.96
N ARG A 181 -14.09 -0.33 -7.26
CA ARG A 181 -14.40 0.98 -7.84
C ARG A 181 -15.87 1.37 -7.63
N GLU A 182 -16.82 0.47 -7.83
CA GLU A 182 -18.25 0.72 -7.56
C GLU A 182 -18.52 0.96 -6.07
N LEU A 183 -17.88 0.19 -5.19
CA LEU A 183 -17.99 0.37 -3.74
C LEU A 183 -17.41 1.73 -3.30
N LEU A 184 -16.19 2.06 -3.72
CA LEU A 184 -15.55 3.34 -3.40
C LEU A 184 -16.31 4.52 -4.04
N GLY A 185 -16.75 4.39 -5.29
CA GLY A 185 -17.57 5.39 -5.97
C GLY A 185 -18.89 5.65 -5.27
N SER A 186 -19.52 4.63 -4.69
CA SER A 186 -20.76 4.78 -3.91
C SER A 186 -20.57 5.51 -2.57
N VAL A 187 -19.39 5.35 -1.95
CA VAL A 187 -19.05 6.02 -0.67
C VAL A 187 -18.61 7.47 -0.92
N CYS A 188 -17.79 7.71 -1.95
CA CYS A 188 -17.31 9.06 -2.29
C CYS A 188 -18.41 9.96 -2.87
N ALA A 189 -19.42 9.40 -3.55
CA ALA A 189 -20.56 10.18 -4.07
C ALA A 189 -21.56 10.62 -2.98
N ALA A 190 -21.38 10.14 -1.74
CA ALA A 190 -22.25 10.46 -0.61
C ALA A 190 -21.68 11.54 0.34
N ALA A 191 -20.56 12.19 -0.04
CA ALA A 191 -19.91 13.25 0.73
C ALA A 191 -20.14 14.63 0.11
#